data_AF-A0A250DJP4-F1
#
_entry.id   AF-A0A250DJP4-F1
#
_cell.length_a   1.000
_cell.length_b   1.000
_cell.length_c   1.000
_cell.angle_alpha   90.00
_cell.angle_beta   90.00
_cell.angle_gamma   90.00
#
_symmetry.space_group_name_H-M   'P 1'
#
loop_
_entity.id
_entity.type
_entity.pdbx_description
1 polymer ?
#
loop_
_entity_poly.entity_id
_entity_poly.type
_entity_poly.pdbx_seq_one_letter_code
_entity_poly.pdbx_strand_id
1 'polypeptide(L)'
;MYCEVFRYHFEGAELPDKDAVKHTRRVGELVYMERIHDPRPGRSLMLAMLLADDRETYLLPALDRAHLYEVRGGIFIEGLEVIPRGRGSKNIKSDDYPQRWFCRPVPRPAAADAAGVRLEARRHADDISAALTRRPTRRVLYDPATASGNSPGHF
;
A
#
# COMPACT_ATOMS: atom_id res chain seq x y z
N MET A 1 9.63 13.92 6.28
CA MET A 1 10.33 13.23 7.40
C MET A 1 10.52 11.77 7.02
N TYR A 2 11.71 11.18 7.17
CA TYR A 2 11.90 9.76 6.85
C TYR A 2 11.40 8.88 8.01
N CYS A 3 10.54 7.91 7.72
CA CYS A 3 9.85 7.10 8.72
C CYS A 3 9.71 5.65 8.28
N GLU A 4 9.64 4.77 9.26
CA GLU A 4 8.91 3.52 9.07
C GLU A 4 7.47 3.69 9.54
N VAL A 5 6.54 3.10 8.81
CA VAL A 5 5.11 3.23 9.01
C VAL A 5 4.51 1.84 9.14
N PHE A 6 3.66 1.68 10.15
CA PHE A 6 2.87 0.48 10.41
C PHE A 6 1.40 0.83 10.31
N ARG A 7 0.64 0.04 9.55
CA ARG A 7 -0.81 0.15 9.43
C ARG A 7 -1.48 -0.75 10.46
N TYR A 8 -2.52 -0.23 11.10
CA TYR A 8 -3.38 -0.99 12.00
C TYR A 8 -4.66 -1.48 11.33
N HIS A 9 -4.96 -0.99 10.12
CA HIS A 9 -6.13 -1.38 9.36
C HIS A 9 -5.75 -1.83 7.95
N PHE A 10 -6.56 -2.74 7.41
CA PHE A 10 -6.55 -3.13 6.00
C PHE A 10 -8.00 -3.09 5.51
N GLU A 11 -8.27 -2.32 4.44
CA GLU A 11 -9.63 -2.08 3.93
C GLU A 11 -10.64 -1.68 5.03
N GLY A 12 -10.20 -0.82 5.96
CA GLY A 12 -11.05 -0.31 7.04
C GLY A 12 -11.24 -1.25 8.24
N ALA A 13 -10.82 -2.51 8.14
CA ALA A 13 -10.89 -3.46 9.24
C ALA A 13 -9.59 -3.45 10.07
N GLU A 14 -9.72 -3.48 11.39
CA GLU A 14 -8.57 -3.58 12.30
C GLU A 14 -7.85 -4.92 12.11
N LEU A 15 -6.53 -4.88 12.11
CA LEU A 15 -5.71 -6.09 12.01
C LEU A 15 -5.83 -6.93 13.29
N PRO A 16 -5.85 -8.26 13.16
CA PRO A 16 -6.23 -9.16 14.26
C PRO A 16 -5.25 -9.17 15.43
N ASP A 17 -3.96 -8.89 15.17
CA ASP A 17 -2.92 -8.94 16.18
C ASP A 17 -1.71 -8.05 15.84
N LYS A 18 -0.76 -8.00 16.78
CA LYS A 18 0.46 -7.20 16.66
C LYS A 18 1.43 -7.73 15.61
N ASP A 19 1.42 -9.02 15.31
CA ASP A 19 2.32 -9.61 14.32
C ASP A 19 1.85 -9.25 12.91
N ALA A 20 0.54 -9.28 12.66
CA ALA A 20 -0.06 -8.74 11.44
C ALA A 20 0.33 -7.28 11.20
N VAL A 21 0.29 -6.43 12.23
CA VAL A 21 0.74 -5.03 12.14
C VAL A 21 2.21 -4.92 11.73
N LYS A 22 3.11 -5.74 12.30
CA LYS A 22 4.54 -5.72 11.93
C LYS A 22 4.77 -6.03 10.45
N HIS A 23 3.98 -6.93 9.86
CA HIS A 23 4.07 -7.27 8.44
C HIS A 23 3.66 -6.13 7.49
N THR A 24 2.93 -5.13 8.00
CA THR A 24 2.57 -3.93 7.21
C THR A 24 3.69 -2.91 7.09
N ARG A 25 4.83 -3.12 7.76
CA ARG A 25 5.94 -2.17 7.80
C ARG A 25 6.33 -1.67 6.41
N ARG A 26 6.31 -0.36 6.20
CA ARG A 26 6.87 0.33 5.03
C ARG A 26 7.81 1.43 5.47
N VAL A 27 8.82 1.74 4.68
CA VAL A 27 9.83 2.76 5.02
C VAL A 27 9.92 3.74 3.87
N GLY A 28 9.87 5.04 4.17
CA GLY A 28 9.95 6.08 3.15
C GLY A 28 9.82 7.49 3.73
N GLU A 29 9.62 8.45 2.84
CA GLU A 29 9.42 9.84 3.20
C GLU A 29 7.94 10.09 3.54
N LEU A 30 7.66 10.27 4.83
CA LEU A 30 6.37 10.76 5.30
C LEU A 30 6.26 12.26 4.99
N VAL A 31 5.23 12.59 4.22
CA VAL A 31 4.83 13.96 3.89
C VAL A 31 3.40 14.16 4.37
N TYR A 32 3.15 15.28 5.04
CA TYR A 32 1.80 15.70 5.37
C TYR A 32 1.64 17.18 5.08
N MET A 33 0.47 17.56 4.58
CA MET A 33 0.19 18.94 4.19
C MET A 33 -1.26 19.29 4.50
N GLU A 34 -1.49 20.54 4.85
CA GLU A 34 -2.82 21.06 5.09
C GLU A 34 -3.55 21.26 3.75
N ARG A 35 -4.69 20.61 3.58
CA ARG A 35 -5.56 20.79 2.39
C ARG A 35 -6.56 21.90 2.60
N ILE A 36 -7.17 21.93 3.78
CA ILE A 36 -8.15 22.95 4.18
C ILE A 36 -7.76 23.42 5.56
N HIS A 37 -7.44 24.70 5.64
CA HIS A 37 -7.15 25.36 6.90
C HIS A 37 -8.43 25.69 7.65
N ASP A 38 -8.54 25.27 8.91
CA ASP A 38 -9.54 25.75 9.85
C ASP A 38 -8.79 26.41 11.03
N PRO A 39 -9.10 27.67 11.37
CA PRO A 39 -8.41 28.36 12.46
C PRO A 39 -8.67 27.72 13.84
N ARG A 40 -9.65 26.81 13.96
CA ARG A 40 -9.92 26.07 15.19
C ARG A 40 -8.94 24.89 15.31
N PRO A 41 -8.26 24.72 16.46
CA PRO A 41 -7.32 23.62 16.66
C PRO A 41 -7.92 22.25 16.33
N GLY A 42 -7.18 21.43 15.57
CA GLY A 42 -7.55 20.06 15.24
C GLY A 42 -8.68 19.92 14.21
N ARG A 43 -9.11 21.00 13.55
CA ARG A 43 -10.14 20.95 12.50
C ARG A 43 -9.62 21.12 11.08
N SER A 44 -8.35 21.51 10.92
CA SER A 44 -7.69 21.51 9.63
C SER A 44 -7.69 20.10 9.03
N LEU A 45 -8.04 20.01 7.75
CA LEU A 45 -7.99 18.75 7.03
C LEU A 45 -6.59 18.58 6.45
N MET A 46 -5.88 17.55 6.91
CA MET A 46 -4.56 17.21 6.40
C MET A 46 -4.66 16.10 5.35
N LEU A 47 -3.70 16.07 4.45
CA LEU A 47 -3.36 14.90 3.64
C LEU A 47 -2.07 14.31 4.20
N ALA A 48 -2.01 13.00 4.40
CA ALA A 48 -0.78 12.30 4.77
C ALA A 48 -0.42 11.27 3.69
N MET A 49 0.86 11.24 3.31
CA MET A 49 1.39 10.42 2.23
C MET A 49 2.71 9.79 2.69
N LEU A 50 2.92 8.52 2.34
CA LEU A 50 4.22 7.88 2.48
C LEU A 50 4.79 7.64 1.08
N LEU A 51 5.88 8.32 0.78
CA LEU A 51 6.51 8.32 -0.54
C LEU A 51 7.80 7.50 -0.51
N ALA A 52 8.14 6.90 -1.65
CA ALA A 52 9.43 6.28 -1.86
C ALA A 52 10.54 7.33 -1.94
N ASP A 53 11.79 6.89 -2.08
CA ASP A 53 12.96 7.78 -2.14
C ASP A 53 12.93 8.73 -3.35
N ASP A 54 12.21 8.36 -4.42
CA ASP A 54 11.96 9.21 -5.59
C ASP A 54 11.01 10.39 -5.31
N ARG A 55 10.32 10.39 -4.16
CA ARG A 55 9.29 11.36 -3.74
C ARG A 55 8.10 11.49 -4.69
N GLU A 56 7.90 10.51 -5.57
CA GLU A 56 6.81 10.48 -6.54
C GLU A 56 5.94 9.24 -6.33
N THR A 57 6.57 8.10 -6.01
CA THR A 57 5.87 6.83 -5.84
C THR A 57 5.28 6.71 -4.44
N TYR A 58 3.97 6.50 -4.37
CA TYR A 58 3.27 6.21 -3.12
C TYR A 58 3.59 4.78 -2.65
N LEU A 59 4.13 4.64 -1.44
CA LEU A 59 4.36 3.34 -0.80
C LEU A 59 3.13 2.82 -0.08
N LEU A 60 2.26 3.74 0.35
CA LEU A 60 0.95 3.47 0.91
C LEU A 60 -0.07 4.41 0.25
N PRO A 61 -1.33 3.99 0.08
CA PRO A 61 -2.41 4.89 -0.31
C PRO A 61 -2.48 6.11 0.61
N ALA A 62 -2.72 7.29 0.03
CA ALA A 62 -2.77 8.54 0.81
C ALA A 62 -3.96 8.53 1.79
N LEU A 63 -3.76 9.11 2.96
CA LEU A 63 -4.83 9.36 3.92
C LEU A 63 -5.36 10.77 3.73
N ASP A 64 -6.63 10.86 3.36
CA ASP A 64 -7.39 12.11 3.38
C ASP A 64 -7.96 12.36 4.78
N ARG A 65 -8.27 13.62 5.08
CA ARG A 65 -8.77 14.07 6.40
C ARG A 65 -7.92 13.55 7.55
N ALA A 66 -6.61 13.57 7.36
CA ALA A 66 -5.66 13.03 8.32
C ALA A 66 -5.62 13.90 9.59
N HIS A 67 -5.63 13.27 10.74
CA HIS A 67 -5.36 13.88 12.04
C HIS A 67 -4.07 13.30 12.59
N LEU A 68 -3.15 14.17 12.99
CA LEU A 68 -1.84 13.81 13.48
C LEU A 68 -1.80 13.99 15.00
N TYR A 69 -1.35 12.96 15.69
CA TYR A 69 -1.18 12.94 17.14
C TYR A 69 0.27 12.59 17.46
N GLU A 70 0.98 13.48 18.12
CA GLU A 70 2.32 13.17 18.64
C GLU A 70 2.20 12.18 19.79
N VAL A 71 2.99 11.11 19.73
CA VAL A 71 3.03 10.06 20.75
C VAL A 71 4.47 9.71 21.08
N ARG A 72 4.70 8.99 22.17
CA ARG A 72 6.05 8.58 22.54
C ARG A 72 6.66 7.70 21.44
N GLY A 73 7.74 8.17 20.82
CA GLY A 73 8.50 7.43 19.82
C GLY A 73 7.99 7.58 18.38
N GLY A 74 7.00 8.44 18.12
CA GLY A 74 6.55 8.68 16.76
C GLY A 74 5.31 9.55 16.64
N ILE A 75 4.67 9.49 15.49
CA ILE A 75 3.42 10.17 15.18
C ILE A 75 2.37 9.11 14.89
N PHE A 76 1.20 9.24 15.51
CA PHE A 76 0.02 8.46 15.15
C PHE A 76 -0.83 9.28 14.19
N ILE A 77 -1.27 8.67 13.08
CA ILE A 77 -2.08 9.34 12.08
C ILE A 77 -3.35 8.53 11.88
N GLU A 78 -4.49 9.19 12.00
CA GLU A 78 -5.80 8.62 11.65
C GLU A 78 -6.34 9.36 10.43
N GLY A 79 -7.00 8.65 9.52
CA GLY A 79 -7.58 9.28 8.32
C GLY A 79 -8.38 8.30 7.48
N LEU A 80 -8.72 8.71 6.26
CA LEU A 80 -9.47 7.90 5.30
C LEU A 80 -8.60 7.58 4.08
N GLU A 81 -8.46 6.29 3.79
CA GLU A 81 -7.97 5.82 2.49
C GLU A 81 -9.14 5.83 1.51
N VAL A 82 -9.02 6.65 0.46
CA VAL A 82 -10.09 6.86 -0.54
C VAL A 82 -9.76 6.07 -1.80
N ILE A 83 -10.51 5.01 -2.08
CA ILE A 83 -10.35 4.18 -3.28
C ILE A 83 -11.45 4.56 -4.29
N PRO A 84 -11.12 5.18 -5.43
CA PRO A 84 -12.12 5.53 -6.43
C PRO A 84 -12.68 4.26 -7.11
N ARG A 85 -14.00 4.05 -7.03
CA ARG A 85 -14.73 2.96 -7.70
C ARG A 85 -15.14 3.27 -9.15
N GLY A 86 -14.88 4.49 -9.60
CA GLY A 86 -15.17 4.94 -10.96
C GLY A 86 -15.84 6.32 -10.99
N ARG A 87 -15.88 6.91 -12.18
CA ARG A 87 -16.49 8.22 -12.41
C ARG A 87 -17.95 8.01 -12.86
N GLY A 88 -18.91 8.32 -11.98
CA GLY A 88 -20.31 8.43 -12.38
C GLY A 88 -20.57 9.73 -13.15
N SER A 89 -21.72 9.82 -13.81
CA SER A 89 -22.12 10.98 -14.61
C SER A 89 -22.24 12.29 -13.83
N LYS A 90 -22.32 12.23 -12.49
CA LYS A 90 -22.41 13.42 -11.63
C LYS A 90 -21.53 13.41 -10.37
N ASN A 91 -20.97 12.27 -9.95
CA ASN A 91 -20.11 12.14 -8.77
C ASN A 91 -19.04 11.06 -9.00
N ILE A 92 -17.83 11.28 -8.46
CA ILE A 92 -16.86 10.19 -8.26
C ILE A 92 -17.42 9.32 -7.13
N LYS A 93 -17.66 8.04 -7.40
CA LYS A 93 -17.96 7.09 -6.32
C LYS A 93 -16.62 6.62 -5.77
N SER A 94 -16.40 6.78 -4.47
CA SER A 94 -15.26 6.23 -3.76
C SER A 94 -15.71 5.32 -2.63
N ASP A 95 -14.87 4.35 -2.32
CA ASP A 95 -14.91 3.67 -1.03
C ASP A 95 -13.91 4.36 -0.11
N ASP A 96 -14.39 4.75 1.06
CA ASP A 96 -13.58 5.43 2.06
C ASP A 96 -13.36 4.46 3.21
N TYR A 97 -12.10 4.09 3.43
CA TYR A 97 -11.70 3.13 4.44
C TYR A 97 -10.98 3.84 5.59
N PRO A 98 -11.47 3.78 6.83
CA PRO A 98 -10.74 4.28 7.98
C PRO A 98 -9.37 3.61 8.10
N GLN A 99 -8.34 4.40 8.31
CA GLN A 99 -6.98 3.91 8.47
C GLN A 99 -6.33 4.56 9.68
N ARG A 100 -5.41 3.80 10.29
CA ARG A 100 -4.55 4.27 11.36
C ARG A 100 -3.12 3.84 11.11
N TRP A 101 -2.21 4.80 11.16
CA TRP A 101 -0.79 4.63 10.93
C TRP A 101 -0.02 5.00 12.19
N PHE A 102 0.94 4.18 12.57
CA PHE A 102 2.01 4.59 13.48
C PHE A 102 3.27 4.84 12.68
N CYS A 103 3.79 6.06 12.75
CA CYS A 103 4.96 6.52 12.03
C CYS A 103 6.10 6.73 13.02
N ARG A 104 7.13 5.90 12.93
CA ARG A 104 8.35 6.05 13.74
C ARG A 104 9.45 6.69 12.88
N PRO A 105 9.97 7.87 13.27
CA PRO A 105 11.12 8.47 12.60
C PRO A 105 12.32 7.53 12.64
N VAL A 106 13.00 7.38 11.50
CA VAL A 106 14.22 6.58 11.38
C VAL A 106 15.26 7.34 10.55
N PRO A 107 16.56 7.08 10.76
CA PRO A 107 17.60 7.66 9.92
C PRO A 107 17.33 7.33 8.45
N ARG A 108 17.42 8.33 7.57
CA ARG A 108 17.40 8.07 6.14
C ARG A 108 18.65 7.26 5.79
N PRO A 109 18.54 6.11 5.11
CA PRO A 109 19.71 5.40 4.64
C PRO A 109 20.52 6.32 3.72
N ALA A 110 21.85 6.19 3.76
CA ALA A 110 22.70 6.89 2.79
C ALA A 110 22.23 6.52 1.38
N ALA A 111 22.23 7.50 0.46
CA ALA A 111 21.76 7.28 -0.90
C ALA A 111 22.48 6.07 -1.49
N ALA A 112 21.74 4.99 -1.75
CA ALA A 112 22.23 3.89 -2.54
C ALA A 112 22.54 4.42 -3.94
N ASP A 113 23.59 3.91 -4.58
CA ASP A 113 23.95 4.31 -5.94
C ASP A 113 22.74 4.09 -6.87
N ALA A 114 22.10 5.20 -7.25
CA ALA A 114 20.88 5.20 -8.05
C ALA A 114 21.11 4.53 -9.42
N ALA A 115 22.36 4.47 -9.90
CA ALA A 115 22.71 3.74 -11.11
C ALA A 115 22.62 2.22 -10.89
N GLY A 116 23.12 1.73 -9.75
CA GLY A 116 23.06 0.32 -9.37
C GLY A 116 21.63 -0.19 -9.19
N VAL A 117 20.79 0.55 -8.49
CA VAL A 117 19.38 0.16 -8.24
C VAL A 117 18.57 0.11 -9.53
N ARG A 118 18.75 1.08 -10.44
CA ARG A 118 18.07 1.09 -11.76
C ARG A 118 18.52 -0.06 -12.64
N LEU A 119 19.80 -0.41 -12.60
CA LEU A 119 20.34 -1.54 -13.36
C LEU A 119 19.77 -2.87 -12.87
N GLU A 120 19.65 -3.07 -11.56
CA GLU A 120 19.06 -4.27 -10.97
C GLU A 120 17.56 -4.39 -11.23
N ALA A 121 16.80 -3.30 -11.12
CA ALA A 121 15.37 -3.28 -11.46
C ALA A 121 15.14 -3.64 -12.93
N ARG A 122 16.00 -3.16 -13.84
CA ARG A 122 15.96 -3.50 -15.26
C ARG A 122 16.26 -4.97 -15.51
N ARG A 123 17.30 -5.52 -14.87
CA ARG A 123 17.62 -6.95 -14.92
C ARG A 123 16.45 -7.80 -14.42
N HIS A 124 15.84 -7.43 -13.31
CA HIS A 124 14.70 -8.16 -12.75
C HIS A 124 13.46 -8.09 -13.67
N ALA A 125 13.20 -6.95 -14.31
CA ALA A 125 12.13 -6.84 -15.31
C ALA A 125 12.40 -7.71 -16.54
N ASP A 126 13.64 -7.76 -17.01
CA ASP A 126 14.07 -8.63 -18.12
C ASP A 126 13.92 -10.11 -17.75
N ASP A 127 14.27 -10.50 -16.52
CA ASP A 127 14.10 -11.87 -16.00
C ASP A 127 12.62 -12.28 -15.92
N ILE A 128 11.75 -11.37 -15.45
CA ILE A 128 10.29 -11.60 -15.41
C ILE A 128 9.74 -11.73 -16.84
N SER A 129 10.16 -10.85 -17.75
CA SER A 129 9.76 -10.89 -19.15
C SER A 129 10.19 -12.19 -19.84
N ALA A 130 11.42 -12.65 -19.59
CA ALA A 130 11.96 -13.92 -20.08
C ALA A 130 11.20 -15.13 -19.50
N ALA A 131 10.82 -15.08 -18.21
CA ALA A 131 10.02 -16.13 -17.58
C ALA A 131 8.59 -16.20 -18.14
N LEU A 132 7.97 -15.05 -18.45
CA LEU A 132 6.65 -14.97 -19.06
C LEU A 132 6.64 -15.51 -20.50
N THR A 133 7.69 -15.22 -21.28
CA THR A 133 7.85 -15.72 -22.66
C THR A 133 8.23 -17.20 -22.73
N ARG A 134 8.89 -17.75 -21.71
CA ARG A 134 9.23 -19.18 -21.62
C ARG A 134 8.07 -20.09 -21.20
N ARG A 135 6.91 -19.58 -20.80
CA ARG A 135 5.76 -20.45 -20.52
C ARG A 135 5.34 -21.14 -21.82
N PRO A 136 5.41 -22.48 -21.90
CA PRO A 136 4.80 -23.16 -23.03
C PRO A 136 3.30 -22.88 -22.97
N THR A 137 2.74 -22.33 -24.04
CA THR A 137 1.31 -22.39 -24.34
C THR A 137 0.94 -23.86 -24.57
N ARG A 138 0.93 -24.65 -23.50
CA ARG A 138 0.33 -25.98 -23.53
C ARG A 138 -1.16 -25.76 -23.66
N ARG A 139 -1.65 -25.68 -24.91
CA ARG A 139 -3.05 -25.94 -25.22
C ARG A 139 -3.33 -27.36 -24.75
N VAL A 140 -3.74 -27.51 -23.49
CA VAL A 140 -4.42 -28.72 -23.06
C VAL A 140 -5.74 -28.70 -23.82
N LEU A 141 -5.91 -29.65 -24.73
CA LEU A 141 -7.17 -29.86 -25.43
C LEU A 141 -8.21 -30.22 -24.35
N TYR A 142 -9.30 -29.46 -24.29
CA TYR A 142 -10.42 -29.76 -23.39
C TYR A 142 -10.95 -31.17 -23.69
N ASP A 143 -10.88 -32.07 -22.70
CA ASP A 143 -11.45 -33.41 -22.77
C ASP A 143 -12.72 -33.47 -21.89
N PRO A 144 -13.93 -33.53 -22.48
CA PRO A 144 -15.17 -33.59 -21.73
C PRO A 144 -15.38 -34.89 -20.92
N ALA A 145 -14.55 -35.94 -21.13
CA ALA A 145 -14.70 -37.22 -20.43
C ALA A 145 -14.24 -37.19 -18.97
N THR A 146 -13.47 -36.17 -18.56
CA THR A 146 -12.95 -36.02 -17.17
C THR A 146 -13.68 -34.96 -16.34
N ALA A 147 -14.71 -34.31 -16.90
CA ALA A 147 -15.47 -33.25 -16.22
C ALA A 147 -16.63 -33.76 -15.33
N SER A 148 -17.03 -35.03 -15.44
CA SER A 148 -18.01 -35.63 -14.53
C SER A 148 -17.31 -36.23 -13.31
N GLY A 149 -17.38 -35.52 -12.20
CA GLY A 149 -16.84 -35.92 -10.90
C GLY A 149 -17.30 -37.31 -10.48
N ASN A 150 -16.36 -38.25 -10.45
CA ASN A 150 -16.45 -39.50 -9.72
C ASN A 150 -15.14 -39.66 -8.94
N SER A 151 -15.10 -39.12 -7.73
CA SER A 151 -14.08 -39.47 -6.74
C SER A 151 -14.48 -40.81 -6.11
N PRO A 152 -13.68 -41.88 -6.22
CA PRO A 152 -13.92 -43.10 -5.46
C PRO A 152 -13.53 -42.84 -4.01
N GLY A 153 -14.51 -42.91 -3.10
CA GLY A 153 -14.27 -42.91 -1.67
C GLY A 153 -13.54 -44.18 -1.23
N HIS A 154 -12.53 -44.03 -0.39
CA HIS A 154 -11.96 -45.12 0.39
C HIS A 154 -12.34 -44.93 1.86
N PHE A 155 -13.16 -45.89 2.32
CA PHE A 155 -13.62 -46.23 3.68
C PHE A 155 -14.49 -45.23 4.44
#